data_AF-A0A163I0G9-F1
#
_entry.id   AF-A0A163I0G9-F1
#
_cell.length_a   1.000
_cell.length_b   1.000
_cell.length_c   1.000
_cell.angle_alpha   90.00
_cell.angle_beta   90.00
_cell.angle_gamma   90.00
#
_symmetry.space_group_name_H-M   'P 1'
#
loop_
_entity.id
_entity.type
_entity.pdbx_description
1 polymer ?
#
loop_
_entity_poly.entity_id
_entity_poly.type
_entity_poly.pdbx_seq_one_letter_code
_entity_poly.pdbx_strand_id
1 'polypeptide(L)'
;MNAPVALSPADVYITTTQALRASTESISQFIQEDPENAQRLNELNSQREEAYRNWTNAAYLLKTLPASEMSVALSRIEQELNI
;
A
#
# COMPACT_ATOMS: atom_id res chain seq x y z
N MET A 1 3.38 20.02 22.94
CA MET A 1 3.67 18.70 22.33
C MET A 1 2.49 18.38 21.41
N ASN A 2 2.71 18.34 20.10
CA ASN A 2 1.65 17.98 19.15
C ASN A 2 1.53 16.45 19.15
N ALA A 3 0.34 15.93 19.44
CA ALA A 3 0.06 14.49 19.33
C ALA A 3 0.22 14.05 17.87
N PRO A 4 0.73 12.84 17.60
CA PRO A 4 0.74 12.31 16.24
C PRO A 4 -0.71 12.23 15.75
N VAL A 5 -1.00 12.89 14.63
CA VAL A 5 -2.30 12.78 13.97
C VAL A 5 -2.42 11.33 13.50
N ALA A 6 -3.36 10.58 14.08
CA ALA A 6 -3.67 9.23 13.59
C ALA A 6 -4.13 9.34 12.13
N LEU A 7 -3.50 8.55 11.25
CA LEU A 7 -3.87 8.50 9.83
C LEU A 7 -5.31 7.96 9.70
N SER A 8 -6.10 8.55 8.80
CA SER A 8 -7.44 8.03 8.51
C SER A 8 -7.35 6.67 7.81
N PRO A 9 -8.38 5.80 7.88
CA PRO A 9 -8.37 4.53 7.15
C PRO A 9 -8.17 4.69 5.63
N ALA A 10 -8.64 5.80 5.05
CA ALA A 10 -8.35 6.16 3.66
C ALA A 10 -6.86 6.44 3.42
N ASP A 11 -6.21 7.21 4.30
CA ASP A 11 -4.76 7.46 4.23
C ASP A 11 -3.96 6.18 4.31
N VAL A 12 -4.32 5.30 5.25
CA VAL A 12 -3.66 4.00 5.41
C VAL A 12 -3.82 3.15 4.15
N TYR A 13 -5.00 3.14 3.53
CA TYR A 13 -5.22 2.41 2.27
C TYR A 13 -4.43 3.00 1.10
N ILE A 14 -4.43 4.33 0.94
CA ILE A 14 -3.70 5.03 -0.15
C ILE A 14 -2.21 4.74 -0.03
N THR A 15 -1.63 4.98 1.14
CA THR A 15 -0.19 4.81 1.39
C THR A 15 0.25 3.35 1.20
N THR A 16 -0.52 2.38 1.70
CA THR A 16 -0.20 0.96 1.52
C THR A 16 -0.38 0.50 0.07
N THR A 17 -1.35 1.07 -0.67
CA THR A 17 -1.50 0.81 -2.10
C THR A 17 -0.30 1.33 -2.90
N GLN A 18 0.15 2.55 -2.61
CA GLN A 18 1.34 3.13 -3.23
C GLN A 18 2.60 2.31 -2.92
N ALA A 19 2.78 1.88 -1.66
CA ALA A 19 3.89 1.01 -1.27
C ALA A 19 3.86 -0.34 -2.01
N LEU A 20 2.68 -0.96 -2.17
CA LEU A 20 2.55 -2.20 -2.94
C LEU A 20 2.88 -2.00 -4.42
N ARG A 21 2.42 -0.89 -5.03
CA ARG A 21 2.78 -0.52 -6.41
C ARG A 21 4.30 -0.34 -6.56
N ALA A 22 4.91 0.44 -5.68
CA ALA A 22 6.36 0.69 -5.68
C ALA A 22 7.17 -0.62 -5.52
N SER A 23 6.77 -1.50 -4.60
CA SER A 23 7.45 -2.80 -4.43
C SER A 23 7.37 -3.69 -5.68
N THR A 24 6.26 -3.62 -6.41
CA THR A 24 6.08 -4.36 -7.68
C THR A 24 6.94 -3.76 -8.79
N GLU A 25 7.05 -2.43 -8.83
CA GLU A 25 7.93 -1.72 -9.76
C GLU A 25 9.40 -2.04 -9.48
N SER A 26 9.84 -2.07 -8.22
CA SER A 26 11.22 -2.43 -7.86
C SER A 26 11.61 -3.84 -8.30
N ILE A 27 10.70 -4.82 -8.21
CA ILE A 27 10.94 -6.16 -8.76
C ILE A 27 11.05 -6.11 -10.28
N SER A 28 10.20 -5.33 -10.94
CA SER A 28 10.22 -5.20 -12.41
C SER A 28 11.52 -4.56 -12.90
N GLN A 29 12.01 -3.52 -12.21
CA GLN A 29 13.31 -2.90 -12.47
C GLN A 29 14.46 -3.87 -12.23
N PHE A 30 14.44 -4.60 -11.11
CA PHE A 30 15.45 -5.62 -10.79
C PHE A 30 15.59 -6.68 -11.88
N ILE A 31 14.47 -7.18 -12.44
CA ILE A 31 14.47 -8.16 -13.52
C ILE A 31 15.19 -7.62 -14.78
N GLN A 32 15.17 -6.31 -15.01
CA GLN A 32 15.85 -5.67 -16.15
C GLN A 32 17.34 -5.41 -15.88
N GLU A 33 17.73 -5.18 -14.62
CA GLU A 33 19.09 -4.76 -14.26
C GLU A 33 20.02 -5.92 -13.88
N ASP A 34 19.56 -6.83 -13.02
CA ASP A 34 20.41 -7.89 -12.42
C ASP A 34 19.59 -9.15 -12.06
N PRO A 35 18.99 -9.84 -13.03
CA PRO A 35 18.06 -10.94 -12.77
C PRO A 35 18.70 -12.17 -12.09
N GLU A 36 20.03 -12.28 -12.06
CA GLU A 36 20.74 -13.44 -11.52
C GLU A 36 20.98 -13.34 -10.00
N ASN A 37 20.78 -12.17 -9.40
CA ASN A 37 20.99 -11.95 -7.97
C ASN A 37 19.81 -12.46 -7.12
N ALA A 38 19.78 -13.77 -6.90
CA ALA A 38 18.73 -14.46 -6.17
C ALA A 38 18.51 -13.93 -4.74
N GLN A 39 19.57 -13.49 -4.05
CA GLN A 39 19.44 -12.90 -2.72
C GLN A 39 18.62 -11.61 -2.78
N ARG A 40 18.95 -10.71 -3.72
CA ARG A 40 18.24 -9.45 -3.89
C ARG A 40 16.78 -9.68 -4.30
N LEU A 41 16.52 -10.65 -5.17
CA LEU A 41 15.15 -11.02 -5.55
C LEU A 41 14.33 -11.49 -4.33
N ASN A 42 14.92 -12.30 -3.46
CA ASN A 42 14.25 -12.78 -2.24
C ASN A 42 13.92 -11.63 -1.26
N GLU A 43 14.81 -10.66 -1.13
CA GLU A 43 14.56 -9.45 -0.33
C GLU A 43 13.39 -8.63 -0.88
N LEU A 44 13.39 -8.39 -2.20
CA LEU A 44 12.33 -7.63 -2.87
C LEU A 44 10.98 -8.34 -2.77
N ASN A 45 10.96 -9.68 -2.92
CA ASN A 45 9.76 -10.47 -2.71
C ASN A 45 9.25 -10.37 -1.27
N SER A 46 10.14 -10.43 -0.28
CA SER A 46 9.78 -10.29 1.14
C SER A 46 9.17 -8.91 1.43
N GLN A 47 9.74 -7.85 0.87
CA GLN A 47 9.22 -6.48 0.98
C GLN A 47 7.84 -6.36 0.32
N ARG A 48 7.64 -6.95 -0.86
CA ARG A 48 6.35 -6.96 -1.55
C ARG A 48 5.29 -7.73 -0.75
N GLU A 49 5.65 -8.87 -0.16
CA GLU A 49 4.73 -9.62 0.72
C GLU A 49 4.31 -8.80 1.94
N GLU A 50 5.23 -8.07 2.55
CA GLU A 50 4.91 -7.16 3.65
C GLU A 50 3.98 -6.03 3.19
N ALA A 51 4.27 -5.39 2.06
CA ALA A 51 3.41 -4.37 1.47
C ALA A 51 2.00 -4.92 1.18
N TYR A 52 1.90 -6.14 0.67
CA TYR A 52 0.63 -6.82 0.41
C TYR A 52 -0.16 -7.08 1.70
N ARG A 53 0.50 -7.55 2.76
CA ARG A 53 -0.13 -7.72 4.08
C ARG A 53 -0.65 -6.39 4.63
N ASN A 54 0.14 -5.32 4.53
CA ASN A 54 -0.26 -3.99 4.99
C ASN A 54 -1.45 -3.45 4.21
N TRP A 55 -1.45 -3.60 2.88
CA TRP A 55 -2.57 -3.24 2.03
C TRP A 55 -3.84 -4.02 2.36
N THR A 56 -3.72 -5.34 2.59
CA THR A 56 -4.85 -6.19 2.97
C THR A 56 -5.46 -5.77 4.32
N ASN A 57 -4.61 -5.44 5.29
CA ASN A 57 -5.05 -4.91 6.58
C ASN A 57 -5.77 -3.56 6.41
N ALA A 58 -5.25 -2.67 5.57
CA ALA A 58 -5.88 -1.39 5.28
C ALA A 58 -7.25 -1.57 4.60
N ALA A 59 -7.34 -2.50 3.65
CA ALA A 59 -8.59 -2.86 2.98
C ALA A 59 -9.63 -3.42 3.97
N TYR A 60 -9.18 -4.20 4.95
CA TYR A 60 -10.04 -4.68 6.04
C TYR A 60 -10.55 -3.52 6.90
N LEU A 61 -9.67 -2.58 7.29
CA LEU A 61 -10.07 -1.40 8.07
C LEU A 61 -11.14 -0.57 7.34
N LEU A 62 -10.99 -0.35 6.03
CA LEU A 62 -12.03 0.32 5.25
C LEU A 62 -13.38 -0.40 5.36
N LYS A 63 -13.41 -1.73 5.18
CA LYS A 63 -14.65 -2.53 5.26
C LYS A 63 -15.37 -2.43 6.61
N THR A 64 -14.66 -2.09 7.67
CA THR A 64 -15.25 -1.92 9.01
C THR A 64 -15.87 -0.54 9.24
N LEU A 65 -15.72 0.40 8.31
CA LEU A 65 -16.29 1.74 8.44
C LEU A 65 -17.82 1.75 8.34
N PRO A 66 -18.50 2.65 9.08
CA PRO A 66 -19.89 3.00 8.82
C PRO A 66 -20.08 3.48 7.37
N ALA A 67 -21.25 3.24 6.78
CA ALA A 67 -21.52 3.57 5.37
C ALA A 67 -21.28 5.06 5.02
N SER A 68 -21.60 5.98 5.95
CA SER A 68 -21.34 7.41 5.79
C SER A 68 -19.86 7.75 5.72
N GLU A 69 -19.02 7.07 6.50
CA GLU A 69 -17.57 7.27 6.52
C GLU A 69 -16.89 6.58 5.35
N MET A 70 -17.41 5.40 4.95
CA MET A 70 -16.96 4.68 3.77
C MET A 70 -17.08 5.53 2.50
N SER A 71 -18.20 6.22 2.29
CA SER A 71 -18.38 7.07 1.10
C SER A 71 -17.32 8.17 1.02
N VAL A 72 -16.99 8.80 2.15
CA VAL A 72 -15.95 9.84 2.22
C VAL A 72 -14.56 9.24 1.96
N ALA A 73 -14.29 8.07 2.55
CA ALA A 73 -13.03 7.36 2.35
C ALA A 73 -12.83 6.97 0.87
N LEU A 74 -13.88 6.45 0.22
CA LEU A 74 -13.83 6.06 -1.20
C LEU A 74 -13.57 7.25 -2.13
N SER A 75 -14.29 8.36 -1.97
CA SER A 75 -14.06 9.56 -2.80
C SER A 75 -12.63 10.07 -2.69
N ARG A 76 -12.03 10.01 -1.50
CA ARG A 76 -10.63 10.38 -1.30
C ARG A 76 -9.67 9.38 -1.97
N ILE A 77 -9.95 8.09 -1.86
CA ILE A 77 -9.15 7.03 -2.50
C ILE A 77 -9.16 7.19 -4.03
N GLU A 78 -10.32 7.43 -4.63
CA GLU A 78 -10.48 7.67 -6.07
C GLU A 78 -9.67 8.90 -6.52
N GLN A 79 -9.79 10.01 -5.78
CA GLN A 79 -9.05 11.24 -6.07
C GLN A 79 -7.52 11.05 -6.04
N GLU A 80 -7.00 10.36 -5.02
CA GLU A 80 -5.55 10.25 -4.79
C GLU A 80 -4.89 9.13 -5.59
N LEU A 81 -5.59 8.02 -5.84
CA LEU A 81 -5.04 6.89 -6.59
C LEU A 81 -5.32 6.95 -8.08
N ASN A 82 -6.15 7.91 -8.52
CA ASN A 82 -6.60 8.10 -9.90
C ASN A 82 -7.16 6.79 -10.50
N ILE A 83 -8.10 6.19 -9.78
CA ILE A 83 -8.79 4.93 -10.12
C ILE A 83 -10.28 5.15 -10.33
#